data_AF-A0A7C5T8E8-F1
#
_entry.id   AF-A0A7C5T8E8-F1
#
_cell.length_a   1.000
_cell.length_b   1.000
_cell.length_c   1.000
_cell.angle_alpha   90.00
_cell.angle_beta   90.00
_cell.angle_gamma   90.00
#
_symmetry.space_group_name_H-M   'P 1'
#
loop_
_entity.id
_entity.type
_entity.pdbx_description
1 polymer ?
#
loop_
_entity_poly.entity_id
_entity_poly.type
_entity_poly.pdbx_seq_one_letter_code
_entity_poly.pdbx_strand_id
1 'polypeptide(L)'
;MEGYLVMILIFLPVFAAALALALHKAYKALSQSPTAVAPQELTRFLTFGGIVNKKLRALSLFFHVTIIISLSGHFFMFVKDVPPVLPTVGTALGLTATTALALLVGRRLSEKDREYLLISSLLLLTIATGTAMGLVVPREYVVETALSLPRTLDMTSLLLTIHVICATATAAAVPHTLMSHVAAPITYLAVKARRLEKA
;
A
#
# COMPACT_ATOMS: atom_id res chain seq x y z
N MET A 1 9.72 27.66 -11.77
CA MET A 1 9.48 26.24 -11.40
C MET A 1 8.99 26.16 -9.96
N GLU A 2 7.83 26.76 -9.62
CA GLU A 2 7.48 26.98 -8.19
C GLU A 2 6.12 26.39 -7.76
N GLY A 3 5.40 25.69 -8.64
CA GLY A 3 4.06 25.18 -8.33
C GLY A 3 3.91 23.67 -8.20
N TYR A 4 4.97 22.89 -8.42
CA TYR A 4 4.85 21.46 -8.77
C TYR A 4 5.12 20.43 -7.64
N LEU A 5 5.23 20.87 -6.38
CA LEU A 5 5.89 20.06 -5.34
C LEU A 5 5.05 19.73 -4.11
N VAL A 6 3.89 20.34 -3.87
CA VAL A 6 3.28 20.34 -2.51
C VAL A 6 2.65 19.00 -2.10
N MET A 7 1.89 18.32 -2.97
CA MET A 7 1.20 17.08 -2.60
C MET A 7 2.17 15.91 -2.35
N ILE A 8 3.18 15.78 -3.21
CA ILE A 8 4.27 14.81 -3.03
C ILE A 8 5.10 15.15 -1.78
N LEU A 9 5.33 16.44 -1.48
CA LEU A 9 6.02 16.87 -0.26
C LEU A 9 5.26 16.55 1.03
N ILE A 10 3.93 16.33 0.99
CA ILE A 10 3.18 15.90 2.18
C ILE A 10 3.32 14.38 2.36
N PHE A 11 3.13 13.61 1.30
CA PHE A 11 3.18 12.15 1.37
C PHE A 11 4.60 11.62 1.56
N LEU A 12 5.58 12.11 0.79
CA LEU A 12 6.90 11.51 0.66
C LEU A 12 7.71 11.52 1.98
N PRO A 13 7.76 12.61 2.78
CA PRO A 13 8.45 12.60 4.06
C PRO A 13 7.78 11.67 5.08
N VAL A 14 6.44 11.65 5.11
CA VAL A 14 5.68 10.75 5.99
C VAL A 14 5.92 9.29 5.61
N PHE A 15 5.85 8.98 4.32
CA PHE A 15 6.14 7.66 3.78
C PHE A 15 7.57 7.22 4.09
N ALA A 16 8.56 8.09 3.85
CA ALA A 16 9.97 7.80 4.14
C ALA A 16 10.22 7.55 5.63
N ALA A 17 9.68 8.40 6.51
CA ALA A 17 9.79 8.23 7.96
C ALA A 17 9.10 6.95 8.45
N ALA A 18 7.89 6.68 7.95
CA ALA A 18 7.14 5.47 8.27
C ALA A 18 7.87 4.21 7.79
N LEU A 19 8.40 4.23 6.56
CA LEU A 19 9.18 3.12 6.01
C LEU A 19 10.45 2.87 6.83
N ALA A 20 11.20 3.92 7.15
CA ALA A 20 12.39 3.82 7.98
C ALA A 20 12.08 3.22 9.36
N LEU A 21 11.00 3.67 10.00
CA LEU A 21 10.56 3.15 11.29
C LEU A 21 10.09 1.70 11.20
N ALA A 22 9.34 1.34 10.17
CA ALA A 22 8.87 -0.02 9.94
C ALA A 22 10.04 -0.99 9.70
N LEU A 23 11.02 -0.59 8.88
CA LEU A 23 12.25 -1.35 8.63
C LEU A 23 13.09 -1.49 9.90
N HIS A 24 13.23 -0.41 10.69
CA HIS A 24 13.95 -0.46 11.97
C HIS A 24 13.30 -1.43 12.97
N LYS A 25 11.97 -1.37 13.13
CA LYS A 25 11.22 -2.28 14.01
C LYS A 25 11.33 -3.74 13.53
N ALA A 26 11.18 -3.98 12.22
CA ALA A 26 11.35 -5.29 11.64
C ALA A 26 12.78 -5.82 11.86
N TYR A 27 13.80 -4.96 11.70
CA TYR A 27 15.20 -5.34 11.87
C TYR A 27 15.48 -5.73 13.32
N LYS A 28 14.98 -4.92 14.28
CA LYS A 28 15.11 -5.22 15.71
C LYS A 28 14.44 -6.56 16.06
N ALA A 29 13.22 -6.79 15.59
CA ALA A 29 12.51 -8.04 15.82
C ALA A 29 13.23 -9.27 15.23
N LEU A 30 13.75 -9.16 14.01
CA LEU A 30 14.46 -10.27 13.33
C LEU A 30 15.87 -10.51 13.89
N SER A 31 16.60 -9.44 14.25
CA SER A 31 17.95 -9.55 14.83
C SER A 31 17.95 -10.18 16.22
N GLN A 32 16.87 -10.00 16.98
CA GLN A 32 16.66 -10.58 18.31
C GLN A 32 15.98 -11.96 18.26
N SER A 33 15.48 -12.39 17.11
CA SER A 33 14.77 -13.67 16.98
C SER A 33 15.74 -14.82 16.68
N PRO A 34 15.80 -15.86 17.55
CA PRO A 34 16.62 -17.05 17.31
C PRO A 34 16.04 -17.95 16.19
N THR A 35 14.79 -17.75 15.78
CA THR A 35 14.07 -18.59 14.80
C THR A 35 13.92 -17.95 13.42
N ALA A 36 14.35 -16.70 13.24
CA ALA A 36 14.20 -15.92 12.01
C ALA A 36 14.97 -16.43 10.78
N VAL A 37 15.51 -17.66 10.81
CA VAL A 37 16.32 -18.24 9.71
C VAL A 37 15.59 -19.38 8.99
N ALA A 38 14.46 -19.87 9.51
CA ALA A 38 13.73 -20.98 8.91
C ALA A 38 13.07 -20.56 7.57
N PRO A 39 13.41 -21.19 6.42
CA PRO A 39 12.82 -20.88 5.12
C PRO A 39 11.30 -21.09 5.08
N GLN A 40 10.78 -22.06 5.85
CA GLN A 40 9.34 -22.33 5.94
C GLN A 40 8.57 -21.15 6.55
N GLU A 41 9.19 -20.42 7.48
CA GLU A 41 8.61 -19.23 8.09
C GLU A 41 8.57 -18.06 7.09
N LEU A 42 9.54 -17.91 6.18
CA LEU A 42 9.48 -16.88 5.13
C LEU A 42 8.30 -17.11 4.19
N THR A 43 8.11 -18.34 3.70
CA THR A 43 6.98 -18.65 2.81
C THR A 43 5.66 -18.45 3.55
N ARG A 44 5.55 -18.98 4.78
CA ARG A 44 4.36 -18.81 5.63
C ARG A 44 4.10 -17.34 5.95
N PHE A 45 5.13 -16.55 6.20
CA PHE A 45 5.04 -15.12 6.47
C PHE A 45 4.61 -14.33 5.23
N LEU A 46 5.21 -14.63 4.06
CA LEU A 46 4.90 -14.01 2.76
C LEU A 46 3.51 -14.37 2.22
N THR A 47 2.98 -15.54 2.56
CA THR A 47 1.75 -16.05 1.93
C THR A 47 0.58 -16.25 2.90
N PHE A 48 0.83 -16.48 4.19
CA PHE A 48 -0.18 -16.98 5.13
C PHE A 48 -0.12 -16.40 6.56
N GLY A 49 0.87 -15.54 6.88
CA GLY A 49 1.31 -15.29 8.26
C GLY A 49 0.29 -14.57 9.15
N GLY A 50 -0.59 -13.75 8.57
CA GLY A 50 -1.61 -13.01 9.30
C GLY A 50 -3.04 -13.53 9.13
N ILE A 51 -3.28 -14.54 8.28
CA ILE A 51 -4.65 -14.96 7.92
C ILE A 51 -5.01 -16.24 8.66
N VAL A 52 -5.52 -16.05 9.88
CA VAL A 52 -5.94 -17.14 10.79
C VAL A 52 -7.12 -17.92 10.20
N ASN A 53 -8.02 -17.24 9.48
CA ASN A 53 -9.20 -17.86 8.88
C ASN A 53 -8.92 -18.42 7.47
N LYS A 54 -8.85 -19.75 7.35
CA LYS A 54 -8.59 -20.47 6.08
C LYS A 54 -9.55 -20.08 4.95
N LYS A 55 -10.81 -19.73 5.26
CA LYS A 55 -11.83 -19.35 4.26
C LYS A 55 -11.53 -18.01 3.58
N LEU A 56 -10.72 -17.15 4.19
CA LEU A 56 -10.36 -15.82 3.68
C LEU A 56 -8.98 -15.77 3.03
N ARG A 57 -8.26 -16.89 3.05
CA ARG A 57 -6.90 -16.97 2.57
C ARG A 57 -6.79 -16.65 1.09
N ALA A 58 -7.67 -17.24 0.26
CA ALA A 58 -7.68 -16.98 -1.18
C ALA A 58 -8.01 -15.51 -1.48
N LEU A 59 -9.06 -14.97 -0.85
CA LEU A 59 -9.48 -13.58 -1.03
C LEU A 59 -8.41 -12.58 -0.58
N SER A 60 -7.75 -12.85 0.55
CA SER A 60 -6.68 -12.02 1.06
C SER A 60 -5.43 -12.11 0.18
N LEU A 61 -5.02 -13.31 -0.26
CA LEU A 61 -3.90 -13.46 -1.19
C LEU A 61 -4.16 -12.70 -2.50
N PHE A 62 -5.38 -12.83 -3.02
CA PHE A 62 -5.81 -12.12 -4.22
C PHE A 62 -5.72 -10.59 -4.03
N PHE A 63 -6.24 -10.08 -2.91
CA PHE A 63 -6.07 -8.67 -2.54
C PHE A 63 -4.58 -8.25 -2.52
N HIS A 64 -3.71 -9.01 -1.85
CA HIS A 64 -2.29 -8.70 -1.75
C HIS A 64 -1.60 -8.68 -3.11
N VAL A 65 -1.89 -9.64 -4.00
CA VAL A 65 -1.33 -9.65 -5.36
C VAL A 65 -1.79 -8.40 -6.12
N THR A 66 -3.08 -8.07 -6.08
CA THR A 66 -3.61 -6.90 -6.79
C THR A 66 -3.04 -5.58 -6.28
N ILE A 67 -2.90 -5.41 -4.95
CA ILE A 67 -2.37 -4.16 -4.39
C ILE A 67 -0.86 -4.00 -4.64
N ILE A 68 -0.08 -5.08 -4.66
CA ILE A 68 1.35 -5.03 -5.01
C ILE A 68 1.55 -4.60 -6.47
N ILE A 69 0.75 -5.15 -7.39
CA ILE A 69 0.82 -4.76 -8.80
C ILE A 69 0.37 -3.30 -8.97
N SER A 70 -0.72 -2.89 -8.29
CA SER A 70 -1.21 -1.51 -8.31
C SER A 70 -0.19 -0.51 -7.76
N LEU A 71 0.47 -0.85 -6.64
CA LEU A 71 1.55 -0.03 -6.07
C LEU A 71 2.74 0.08 -7.03
N SER A 72 3.07 -0.99 -7.75
CA SER A 72 4.11 -0.95 -8.78
C SER A 72 3.77 0.04 -9.90
N GLY A 73 2.48 0.14 -10.26
CA GLY A 73 1.97 1.13 -11.20
C GLY A 73 2.16 2.58 -10.75
N HIS A 74 2.14 2.86 -9.44
CA HIS A 74 2.35 4.22 -8.92
C HIS A 74 3.75 4.77 -9.24
N PHE A 75 4.77 3.91 -9.36
CA PHE A 75 6.11 4.36 -9.78
C PHE A 75 6.13 4.94 -11.21
N PHE A 76 5.18 4.52 -12.05
CA PHE A 76 5.07 5.00 -13.42
C PHE A 76 4.12 6.20 -13.56
N MET A 77 3.59 6.75 -12.45
CA MET A 77 2.65 7.87 -12.52
C MET A 77 3.28 9.13 -13.15
N PHE A 78 4.59 9.30 -13.03
CA PHE A 78 5.33 10.46 -13.58
C PHE A 78 5.86 10.24 -15.00
N VAL A 79 5.71 9.04 -15.56
CA VAL A 79 6.04 8.77 -16.95
C VAL A 79 4.93 9.37 -17.81
N LYS A 80 5.26 10.34 -18.66
CA LYS A 80 4.25 10.99 -19.51
C LYS A 80 3.70 10.02 -20.54
N ASP A 81 4.60 9.34 -21.25
CA ASP A 81 4.27 8.42 -22.32
C ASP A 81 4.14 6.99 -21.80
N VAL A 82 2.90 6.57 -21.53
CA VAL A 82 2.58 5.22 -21.06
C VAL A 82 1.63 4.57 -22.06
N PRO A 83 1.86 3.31 -22.47
CA PRO A 83 0.92 2.58 -23.31
C PRO A 83 -0.53 2.72 -22.81
N PRO A 84 -1.51 3.02 -23.68
CA PRO A 84 -2.89 3.35 -23.27
C PRO A 84 -3.61 2.19 -22.57
N VAL A 85 -3.10 0.96 -22.72
CA VAL A 85 -3.61 -0.23 -22.03
C VAL A 85 -3.26 -0.23 -20.53
N LEU A 86 -2.14 0.36 -20.13
CA LEU A 86 -1.67 0.29 -18.74
C LEU A 86 -2.59 1.04 -17.75
N PRO A 87 -3.09 2.25 -18.04
CA PRO A 87 -4.10 2.90 -17.19
C PRO A 87 -5.36 2.03 -17.01
N THR A 88 -5.86 1.40 -18.08
CA THR A 88 -7.03 0.52 -18.02
C THR A 88 -6.77 -0.70 -17.13
N VAL A 89 -5.59 -1.33 -17.26
CA VAL A 89 -5.17 -2.44 -16.38
C VAL A 89 -5.08 -1.97 -14.92
N GLY A 90 -4.52 -0.79 -14.69
CA GLY A 90 -4.46 -0.16 -13.36
C GLY A 90 -5.84 0.02 -12.73
N THR A 91 -6.80 0.56 -13.48
CA THR A 91 -8.19 0.75 -13.02
C THR A 91 -8.87 -0.60 -12.76
N ALA A 92 -8.67 -1.61 -13.62
CA ALA A 92 -9.23 -2.94 -13.41
C ALA A 92 -8.66 -3.63 -12.15
N LEU A 93 -7.35 -3.50 -11.91
CA LEU A 93 -6.71 -3.96 -10.68
C LEU A 93 -7.24 -3.19 -9.45
N GLY A 94 -7.46 -1.88 -9.58
CA GLY A 94 -8.05 -1.05 -8.54
C GLY A 94 -9.46 -1.49 -8.15
N LEU A 95 -10.33 -1.76 -9.14
CA LEU A 95 -11.68 -2.31 -8.92
C LEU A 95 -11.64 -3.67 -8.20
N THR A 96 -10.72 -4.52 -8.66
CA THR A 96 -10.52 -5.86 -8.09
C THR A 96 -10.06 -5.77 -6.63
N ALA A 97 -9.06 -4.93 -6.34
CA ALA A 97 -8.54 -4.69 -5.01
C ALA A 97 -9.61 -4.05 -4.09
N THR A 98 -10.38 -3.09 -4.59
CA THR A 98 -11.48 -2.43 -3.86
C THR A 98 -12.53 -3.46 -3.47
N THR A 99 -12.96 -4.30 -4.40
CA THR A 99 -13.97 -5.34 -4.16
C THR A 99 -13.48 -6.36 -3.13
N ALA A 100 -12.26 -6.86 -3.31
CA ALA A 100 -11.67 -7.84 -2.40
C ALA A 100 -11.52 -7.28 -0.98
N LEU A 101 -11.03 -6.03 -0.85
CA LEU A 101 -10.86 -5.39 0.44
C LEU A 101 -12.20 -5.02 1.10
N ALA A 102 -13.19 -4.59 0.33
CA ALA A 102 -14.53 -4.30 0.85
C ALA A 102 -15.16 -5.55 1.49
N LEU A 103 -15.01 -6.72 0.84
CA LEU A 103 -15.46 -8.01 1.39
C LEU A 103 -14.70 -8.37 2.67
N LEU A 104 -13.38 -8.13 2.71
CA LEU A 104 -12.58 -8.36 3.92
C LEU A 104 -12.98 -7.41 5.07
N VAL A 105 -13.21 -6.13 4.79
CA VAL A 105 -13.67 -5.13 5.76
C VAL A 105 -15.06 -5.49 6.30
N GLY A 106 -16.02 -5.79 5.42
CA GLY A 106 -17.37 -6.19 5.80
C GLY A 106 -17.38 -7.43 6.71
N ARG A 107 -16.47 -8.37 6.44
CA ARG A 107 -16.30 -9.53 7.31
C ARG A 107 -15.64 -9.21 8.64
N ARG A 108 -14.61 -8.36 8.67
CA ARG A 108 -13.99 -7.91 9.93
C ARG A 108 -15.00 -7.19 10.83
N LEU A 109 -15.91 -6.41 10.25
CA LEU A 109 -17.02 -5.79 10.98
C LEU A 109 -17.92 -6.85 11.62
N SER A 110 -18.28 -7.89 10.88
CA SER A 110 -19.10 -9.01 11.39
C SER A 110 -18.39 -9.81 12.48
N GLU A 111 -17.09 -10.05 12.34
CA GLU A 111 -16.26 -10.79 13.30
C GLU A 111 -15.78 -9.93 14.49
N LYS A 112 -16.15 -8.63 14.54
CA LYS A 112 -15.71 -7.63 15.54
C LYS A 112 -14.18 -7.52 15.68
N ASP A 113 -13.45 -7.81 14.60
CA ASP A 113 -12.00 -7.69 14.52
C ASP A 113 -11.61 -6.21 14.36
N ARG A 114 -11.52 -5.51 15.50
CA ARG A 114 -11.23 -4.08 15.56
C ARG A 114 -9.77 -3.75 15.29
N GLU A 115 -8.86 -4.70 15.46
CA GLU A 115 -7.41 -4.46 15.37
C GLU A 115 -6.99 -4.05 13.95
N TYR A 116 -7.58 -4.68 12.93
CA TYR A 116 -7.29 -4.39 11.53
C TYR A 116 -8.30 -3.47 10.86
N LEU A 117 -9.42 -3.17 11.52
CA LEU A 117 -10.55 -2.47 10.89
C LEU A 117 -10.18 -1.05 10.46
N LEU A 118 -9.46 -0.30 11.31
CA LEU A 118 -9.07 1.07 11.01
C LEU A 118 -8.19 1.12 9.76
N ILE A 119 -7.12 0.33 9.72
CA ILE A 119 -6.18 0.35 8.59
C ILE A 119 -6.78 -0.24 7.32
N SER A 120 -7.63 -1.28 7.44
CA SER A 120 -8.35 -1.84 6.29
C SER A 120 -9.35 -0.84 5.71
N SER A 121 -9.98 -0.01 6.55
CA SER A 121 -10.89 1.05 6.11
C SER A 121 -10.15 2.21 5.43
N LEU A 122 -9.01 2.63 5.99
CA LEU A 122 -8.16 3.65 5.36
C LEU A 122 -7.62 3.19 4.00
N LEU A 123 -7.16 1.93 3.92
CA LEU A 123 -6.75 1.32 2.65
C LEU A 123 -7.92 1.23 1.66
N LEU A 124 -9.11 0.84 2.11
CA LEU A 124 -10.29 0.77 1.25
C LEU A 124 -10.62 2.14 0.67
N LEU A 125 -10.61 3.19 1.48
CA LEU A 125 -10.86 4.55 1.01
C LEU A 125 -9.77 5.03 0.04
N THR A 126 -8.51 4.69 0.31
CA THR A 126 -7.37 5.00 -0.59
C THR A 126 -7.55 4.33 -1.96
N ILE A 127 -7.83 3.02 -1.98
CA ILE A 127 -7.98 2.28 -3.25
C ILE A 127 -9.25 2.71 -3.98
N ALA A 128 -10.35 2.94 -3.26
CA ALA A 128 -11.62 3.39 -3.85
C ALA A 128 -11.47 4.76 -4.52
N THR A 129 -10.82 5.73 -3.86
CA THR A 129 -10.56 7.06 -4.46
C THR A 129 -9.60 6.98 -5.63
N GLY A 130 -8.55 6.16 -5.56
CA GLY A 130 -7.63 5.93 -6.68
C GLY A 130 -8.32 5.30 -7.89
N THR A 131 -9.17 4.32 -7.65
CA THR A 131 -9.97 3.64 -8.68
C THR A 131 -11.01 4.58 -9.29
N ALA A 132 -11.68 5.40 -8.46
CA ALA A 132 -12.63 6.39 -8.93
C ALA A 132 -11.97 7.39 -9.88
N MET A 133 -10.78 7.91 -9.54
CA MET A 133 -10.02 8.78 -10.45
C MET A 133 -9.74 8.09 -11.78
N GLY A 134 -9.33 6.82 -11.77
CA GLY A 134 -9.08 6.04 -12.99
C GLY A 134 -10.32 5.70 -13.83
N LEU A 135 -11.54 5.91 -13.30
CA LEU A 135 -12.80 5.69 -14.00
C LEU A 135 -13.39 6.98 -14.58
N VAL A 136 -13.23 8.11 -13.88
CA VAL A 136 -13.96 9.34 -14.19
C VAL A 136 -13.08 10.48 -14.67
N VAL A 137 -11.76 10.34 -14.60
CA VAL A 137 -10.80 11.41 -14.92
C VAL A 137 -9.76 10.93 -15.94
N PRO A 138 -9.45 11.73 -16.98
CA PRO A 138 -8.30 11.48 -17.85
C PRO A 138 -7.00 11.42 -17.05
N ARG A 139 -6.14 10.43 -17.32
CA ARG A 139 -4.90 10.23 -16.58
C ARG A 139 -4.02 11.46 -16.60
N GLU A 140 -3.90 12.12 -17.74
CA GLU A 140 -3.05 13.28 -17.96
C GLU A 140 -3.44 14.40 -16.99
N TYR A 141 -4.74 14.60 -16.79
CA TYR A 141 -5.27 15.59 -15.87
C TYR A 141 -5.00 15.22 -14.40
N VAL A 142 -5.08 13.93 -14.03
CA VAL A 142 -4.70 13.46 -12.69
C VAL A 142 -3.20 13.70 -12.43
N VAL A 143 -2.34 13.40 -13.40
CA VAL A 143 -0.89 13.61 -13.28
C VAL A 143 -0.57 15.10 -13.20
N GLU A 144 -1.20 15.94 -14.03
CA GLU A 144 -1.03 17.38 -13.98
C GLU A 144 -1.49 17.96 -12.63
N THR A 145 -2.64 17.51 -12.10
CA THR A 145 -3.17 17.95 -10.79
C THR A 145 -2.39 17.37 -9.61
N ALA A 146 -1.72 16.22 -9.77
CA ALA A 146 -0.82 15.68 -8.75
C ALA A 146 0.51 16.43 -8.68
N LEU A 147 0.98 16.91 -9.83
CA LEU A 147 2.18 17.72 -9.90
C LEU A 147 1.86 19.16 -9.50
N SER A 148 0.88 19.81 -10.11
CA SER A 148 0.48 21.19 -9.79
C SER A 148 -0.40 21.26 -8.55
N LEU A 149 -0.25 22.29 -7.71
CA LEU A 149 -1.24 22.54 -6.65
C LEU A 149 -2.65 22.68 -7.28
N PRO A 150 -3.71 22.00 -6.78
CA PRO A 150 -5.06 22.17 -7.29
C PRO A 150 -5.43 23.66 -7.32
N ARG A 151 -5.62 24.22 -8.52
CA ARG A 151 -6.02 25.62 -8.69
C ARG A 151 -7.54 25.78 -8.56
N THR A 152 -8.28 24.69 -8.67
CA THR A 152 -9.74 24.61 -8.65
C THR A 152 -10.17 23.46 -7.75
N LEU A 153 -11.33 23.59 -7.09
CA LEU A 153 -11.95 22.52 -6.33
C LEU A 153 -12.93 21.74 -7.22
N ASP A 154 -12.38 20.99 -8.17
CA ASP A 154 -13.15 20.05 -8.98
C ASP A 154 -13.12 18.62 -8.41
N MET A 155 -13.90 17.72 -9.00
CA MET A 155 -14.00 16.32 -8.55
C MET A 155 -12.64 15.62 -8.50
N THR A 156 -11.78 15.88 -9.49
CA THR A 156 -10.41 15.33 -9.56
C THR A 156 -9.59 15.78 -8.36
N SER A 157 -9.56 17.09 -8.09
CA SER A 157 -8.81 17.68 -6.98
C SER A 157 -9.30 17.17 -5.63
N LEU A 158 -10.61 16.98 -5.48
CA LEU A 158 -11.20 16.38 -4.27
C LEU A 158 -10.79 14.92 -4.09
N LEU A 159 -10.95 14.09 -5.12
CA LEU A 159 -10.60 12.67 -5.08
C LEU A 159 -9.10 12.47 -4.81
N LEU A 160 -8.25 13.25 -5.47
CA LEU A 160 -6.81 13.21 -5.29
C LEU A 160 -6.40 13.64 -3.87
N THR A 161 -7.01 14.70 -3.35
CA THR A 161 -6.75 15.17 -1.98
C THR A 161 -7.13 14.10 -0.96
N ILE A 162 -8.33 13.51 -1.07
CA ILE A 162 -8.77 12.42 -0.18
C ILE A 162 -7.82 11.23 -0.32
N HIS A 163 -7.46 10.85 -1.54
CA HIS A 163 -6.55 9.75 -1.81
C HIS A 163 -5.19 9.95 -1.12
N VAL A 164 -4.57 11.13 -1.29
CA VAL A 164 -3.28 11.46 -0.68
C VAL A 164 -3.37 11.51 0.85
N ILE A 165 -4.44 12.08 1.43
CA ILE A 165 -4.65 12.09 2.87
C ILE A 165 -4.77 10.66 3.42
N CYS A 166 -5.57 9.81 2.76
CA CYS A 166 -5.77 8.42 3.19
C CYS A 166 -4.49 7.59 3.03
N ALA A 167 -3.76 7.76 1.93
CA ALA A 167 -2.47 7.12 1.71
C ALA A 167 -1.44 7.55 2.77
N THR A 168 -1.41 8.84 3.10
CA THR A 168 -0.52 9.40 4.14
C THR A 168 -0.87 8.86 5.52
N ALA A 169 -2.16 8.85 5.89
CA ALA A 169 -2.63 8.29 7.15
C ALA A 169 -2.35 6.79 7.25
N THR A 170 -2.53 6.05 6.15
CA THR A 170 -2.17 4.63 6.07
C THR A 170 -0.69 4.43 6.29
N ALA A 171 0.17 5.17 5.58
CA ALA A 171 1.63 5.09 5.73
C ALA A 171 2.03 5.38 7.18
N ALA A 172 1.52 6.45 7.79
CA ALA A 172 1.78 6.79 9.19
C ALA A 172 1.31 5.70 10.18
N ALA A 173 0.22 4.99 9.87
CA ALA A 173 -0.31 3.93 10.72
C ALA A 173 0.46 2.59 10.58
N VAL A 174 1.13 2.33 9.45
CA VAL A 174 1.84 1.05 9.19
C VAL A 174 2.81 0.65 10.32
N PRO A 175 3.70 1.53 10.85
CA PRO A 175 4.65 1.15 11.89
C PRO A 175 4.02 0.89 13.26
N HIS A 176 2.77 1.31 13.45
CA HIS A 176 2.04 1.27 14.72
C HIS A 176 0.92 0.22 14.73
N THR A 177 0.67 -0.40 13.59
CA THR A 177 -0.36 -1.44 13.41
C THR A 177 0.29 -2.78 13.10
N LEU A 178 -0.54 -3.81 13.01
CA LEU A 178 -0.13 -5.16 12.60
C LEU A 178 0.32 -5.24 11.13
N MET A 179 0.39 -4.11 10.40
CA MET A 179 0.91 -4.02 9.02
C MET A 179 2.42 -3.88 8.92
N SER A 180 3.16 -3.97 10.03
CA SER A 180 4.63 -4.11 10.02
C SER A 180 5.12 -5.30 9.18
N HIS A 181 4.25 -6.29 8.91
CA HIS A 181 4.53 -7.41 8.01
C HIS A 181 4.82 -7.00 6.56
N VAL A 182 4.41 -5.79 6.14
CA VAL A 182 4.73 -5.27 4.80
C VAL A 182 6.25 -5.04 4.62
N ALA A 183 6.96 -4.64 5.69
CA ALA A 183 8.40 -4.36 5.66
C ALA A 183 9.28 -5.58 5.95
N ALA A 184 8.70 -6.62 6.53
CA ALA A 184 9.43 -7.77 7.04
C ALA A 184 10.08 -8.66 5.98
N PRO A 185 9.57 -8.85 4.75
CA PRO A 185 10.27 -9.62 3.72
C PRO A 185 11.59 -8.97 3.29
N ILE A 186 11.58 -7.65 3.07
CA ILE A 186 12.77 -6.87 2.68
C ILE A 186 13.79 -6.94 3.81
N THR A 187 13.33 -6.76 5.05
CA THR A 187 14.19 -6.79 6.22
C THR A 187 14.77 -8.19 6.46
N TYR A 188 13.97 -9.25 6.26
CA TYR A 188 14.42 -10.63 6.33
C TYR A 188 15.54 -10.91 5.33
N LEU A 189 15.35 -10.52 4.06
CA LEU A 189 16.36 -10.70 3.02
C LEU A 189 17.65 -9.96 3.35
N ALA A 190 17.57 -8.71 3.83
CA ALA A 190 18.72 -7.92 4.23
C ALA A 190 19.49 -8.54 5.41
N VAL A 191 18.78 -9.03 6.45
CA VAL A 191 19.39 -9.71 7.59
C VAL A 191 20.05 -11.02 7.16
N LYS A 192 19.40 -11.80 6.28
CA LYS A 192 19.94 -13.06 5.77
C LYS A 192 21.19 -12.84 4.92
N ALA A 193 21.18 -11.88 3.99
CA ALA A 193 22.35 -11.53 3.19
C ALA A 193 23.55 -11.16 4.07
N ARG A 194 23.34 -10.29 5.06
CA ARG A 194 24.40 -9.86 6.00
C ARG A 194 24.95 -10.99 6.87
N ARG A 195 24.11 -11.98 7.24
CA ARG A 195 24.58 -13.15 8.00
C ARG A 195 25.35 -14.13 7.12
N LEU A 196 24.97 -14.28 5.86
CA LEU A 196 25.71 -15.06 4.87
C LEU A 196 27.08 -14.44 4.54
N GLU A 197 27.20 -13.11 4.52
CA GLU A 197 28.50 -12.42 4.38
C GLU A 197 29.44 -12.62 5.57
N LYS A 198 28.91 -13.01 6.74
CA LYS A 198 29.66 -13.17 7.99
C LYS A 198 29.96 -14.63 8.34
N ALA A 199 29.46 -15.59 7.56
CA ALA A 199 29.65 -17.03 7.73
C ALA A 199 30.70 -17.53 6.74
#